data_AF-A0A530ZML6-F1
#
_entry.id   AF-A0A530ZML6-F1
#
_cell.length_a   1.000
_cell.length_b   1.000
_cell.length_c   1.000
_cell.angle_alpha   90.00
_cell.angle_beta   90.00
_cell.angle_gamma   90.00
#
_symmetry.space_group_name_H-M   'P 1'
#
loop_
_entity.id
_entity.type
_entity.pdbx_description
1 polymer ?
#
loop_
_entity_poly.entity_id
_entity_poly.type
_entity_poly.pdbx_seq_one_letter_code
_entity_poly.pdbx_strand_id
1 'polypeptide(L)'
;DLHIDDHHTVEDTGIALGQALAKALGERRGIMRYASVDLAMDETLTRAAIDVSGRPFLVWNVGFSSPKIGTFDTELVREFFQA
;
A
#
# COMPACT_ATOMS: atom_id res chain seq x y z
N ASP A 1 18.71 3.28 -3.54
CA ASP A 1 20.02 2.58 -3.53
C ASP A 1 19.93 1.21 -4.21
N LEU A 2 19.35 1.21 -5.42
CA LEU A 2 18.95 0.03 -6.20
C LEU A 2 20.07 -0.92 -6.62
N HIS A 3 21.33 -0.58 -6.35
CA HIS A 3 22.47 -1.46 -6.58
C HIS A 3 22.66 -2.49 -5.45
N ILE A 4 21.99 -2.30 -4.30
CA ILE A 4 21.92 -3.25 -3.20
C ILE A 4 20.71 -4.15 -3.42
N ASP A 5 19.51 -3.58 -3.29
CA ASP A 5 18.21 -4.16 -3.63
C ASP A 5 17.15 -3.04 -3.75
N ASP A 6 15.89 -3.43 -3.92
CA ASP A 6 14.76 -2.51 -4.03
C ASP A 6 14.17 -2.11 -2.66
N HIS A 7 14.59 -2.73 -1.56
CA HIS A 7 13.88 -2.72 -0.27
C HIS A 7 13.76 -1.31 0.32
N HIS A 8 14.90 -0.63 0.55
CA HIS A 8 14.89 0.72 1.14
C HIS A 8 14.14 1.71 0.25
N THR A 9 14.33 1.61 -1.07
CA THR A 9 13.67 2.53 -2.00
C THR A 9 12.15 2.36 -1.96
N VAL A 10 11.65 1.14 -1.83
CA VAL A 10 10.21 0.87 -1.70
C VAL A 10 9.68 1.32 -0.36
N GLU A 11 10.34 0.97 0.75
CA GLU A 11 9.94 1.34 2.11
C GLU A 11 9.89 2.86 2.29
N ASP A 12 10.99 3.55 1.94
CA ASP A 12 11.08 5.01 2.04
C ASP A 12 10.02 5.71 1.19
N THR A 13 9.72 5.16 0.01
CA THR A 13 8.64 5.69 -0.85
C THR A 13 7.27 5.49 -0.20
N GLY A 14 7.02 4.34 0.43
CA GLY A 14 5.81 4.07 1.21
C GLY A 14 5.64 5.07 2.37
N ILE A 15 6.69 5.24 3.18
CA ILE A 15 6.73 6.20 4.30
C ILE A 15 6.45 7.61 3.81
N ALA A 16 7.17 8.07 2.78
CA ALA A 16 7.02 9.43 2.26
C ALA A 16 5.61 9.68 1.72
N LEU A 17 5.01 8.72 1.03
CA LEU A 17 3.64 8.82 0.54
C LEU A 17 2.63 8.83 1.70
N GLY A 18 2.79 7.94 2.68
CA GLY A 18 1.92 7.88 3.87
C GLY A 18 1.95 9.19 4.66
N GLN A 19 3.13 9.76 4.87
CA GLN A 19 3.31 11.07 5.50
C GLN A 19 2.66 12.21 4.70
N ALA A 20 2.84 12.20 3.38
CA ALA A 20 2.22 13.19 2.49
C ALA A 20 0.69 13.13 2.55
N LEU A 21 0.12 11.92 2.52
CA LEU A 21 -1.32 11.69 2.64
C LEU A 21 -1.85 12.14 4.02
N ALA A 22 -1.16 11.77 5.11
CA ALA A 22 -1.54 12.17 6.45
C ALA A 22 -1.54 13.69 6.61
N LYS A 23 -0.56 14.39 6.02
CA LYS A 23 -0.49 15.86 5.99
C LYS A 23 -1.62 16.45 5.17
N ALA A 24 -1.92 15.89 3.99
CA ALA A 24 -2.98 16.38 3.11
C ALA A 24 -4.39 16.23 3.73
N LEU A 25 -4.60 15.18 4.53
CA LEU A 25 -5.88 14.93 5.22
C LEU A 25 -6.18 15.91 6.36
N GLY A 26 -5.18 16.64 6.87
CA GLY A 26 -5.35 17.65 7.92
C GLY A 26 -6.12 17.13 9.14
N GLU A 27 -7.19 17.83 9.53
CA GLU A 27 -8.04 17.46 10.68
C GLU A 27 -8.90 16.22 10.47
N ARG A 28 -8.98 15.68 9.23
CA ARG A 28 -9.80 14.51 8.86
C ARG A 28 -11.30 14.70 9.17
N ARG A 29 -11.81 15.93 9.07
CA ARG A 29 -13.22 16.27 9.31
C ARG A 29 -13.98 16.44 8.00
N GLY A 30 -15.25 16.03 7.98
CA GLY A 30 -16.13 16.18 6.81
C GLY A 30 -15.79 15.29 5.62
N ILE A 31 -14.95 14.26 5.81
CA ILE A 31 -14.56 13.32 4.76
C ILE A 31 -15.41 12.04 4.81
N MET A 32 -15.47 11.34 3.68
CA MET A 32 -15.89 9.94 3.64
C MET A 32 -14.80 9.09 4.30
N ARG A 33 -14.95 8.86 5.61
CA ARG A 33 -13.95 8.17 6.44
C ARG A 33 -13.69 6.72 6.04
N TYR A 34 -14.73 6.05 5.55
CA TYR A 34 -14.71 4.64 5.19
C TYR A 34 -14.95 4.48 3.70
N ALA A 35 -14.17 3.62 3.06
CA ALA A 35 -14.40 3.23 1.68
C ALA A 35 -13.99 1.77 1.47
N SER A 36 -14.67 1.10 0.54
CA SER A 36 -14.26 -0.20 0.02
C SER A 36 -14.40 -0.21 -1.49
N VAL A 37 -13.45 -0.82 -2.18
CA VAL A 37 -13.44 -0.96 -3.63
C VAL A 37 -13.10 -2.39 -3.99
N ASP A 38 -13.87 -2.93 -4.92
CA ASP A 38 -13.58 -4.15 -5.66
C ASP A 38 -13.07 -3.73 -7.04
N LEU A 39 -11.88 -4.17 -7.42
CA LEU A 39 -11.25 -3.81 -8.68
C LEU A 39 -10.82 -5.08 -9.42
N ALA A 40 -11.36 -5.28 -10.62
CA ALA A 40 -11.00 -6.37 -11.50
C ALA A 40 -9.96 -5.92 -12.53
N MET A 41 -9.02 -6.81 -12.83
CA MET A 41 -8.07 -6.70 -13.95
C MET A 41 -7.91 -8.09 -14.56
N ASP A 42 -8.39 -8.27 -15.79
CA ASP A 42 -8.48 -9.56 -16.48
C ASP A 42 -9.13 -10.65 -15.59
N GLU A 43 -8.46 -11.78 -15.36
CA GLU A 43 -8.93 -12.88 -14.50
C GLU A 43 -8.80 -12.60 -12.99
N THR A 44 -8.18 -11.49 -12.59
CA THR A 44 -7.88 -11.16 -11.19
C THR A 44 -8.89 -10.17 -10.60
N LEU A 45 -9.33 -10.42 -9.37
CA LEU A 45 -10.15 -9.50 -8.58
C LEU A 45 -9.45 -9.17 -7.27
N THR A 46 -9.24 -7.89 -6.99
CA THR A 46 -8.74 -7.41 -5.69
C THR A 46 -9.81 -6.62 -4.95
N ARG A 47 -9.70 -6.60 -3.62
CA ARG A 47 -10.54 -5.80 -2.73
C ARG A 47 -9.68 -5.04 -1.75
N ALA A 48 -9.94 -3.75 -1.59
CA ALA A 48 -9.34 -2.92 -0.57
C ALA A 48 -10.43 -2.22 0.24
N ALA A 49 -10.24 -2.14 1.55
CA ALA A 49 -11.08 -1.38 2.46
C ALA A 49 -10.21 -0.47 3.33
N ILE A 50 -10.63 0.77 3.51
CA ILE A 50 -9.88 1.81 4.22
C ILE A 50 -10.76 2.43 5.31
N ASP A 51 -10.20 2.56 6.52
CA ASP A 51 -10.70 3.44 7.58
C ASP A 51 -9.65 4.53 7.85
N VAL A 52 -9.99 5.78 7.55
CA VAL A 52 -9.17 6.95 7.92
C VAL A 52 -9.32 7.24 9.42
N SER A 53 -8.84 6.31 10.25
CA SER A 53 -9.03 6.30 11.71
C SER A 53 -7.95 7.03 12.50
N GLY A 54 -6.78 7.23 11.89
CA GLY A 54 -5.56 7.65 12.59
C GLY A 54 -4.87 6.56 13.42
N ARG A 55 -5.34 5.30 13.37
CA ARG A 55 -4.65 4.15 13.94
C ARG A 55 -4.03 3.33 12.81
N PRO A 56 -2.69 3.19 12.75
CA PRO A 56 -2.04 2.43 11.69
C PRO A 56 -2.30 0.93 11.89
N PHE A 57 -2.81 0.28 10.85
CA PHE A 57 -3.01 -1.17 10.82
C PHE A 57 -3.18 -1.65 9.38
N LEU A 58 -2.61 -2.81 9.06
CA LEU A 58 -2.72 -3.44 7.74
C LEU A 58 -3.20 -4.89 7.91
N VAL A 59 -4.28 -5.24 7.20
CA VAL A 59 -4.67 -6.63 6.97
C VAL A 59 -4.26 -6.98 5.55
N TRP A 60 -3.35 -7.93 5.41
CA TRP A 60 -2.86 -8.38 4.12
C TRP A 60 -3.36 -9.79 3.83
N ASN A 61 -4.26 -9.91 2.85
CA ASN A 61 -4.71 -11.20 2.32
C ASN A 61 -4.58 -11.20 0.79
N VAL A 62 -3.36 -10.99 0.33
CA VAL A 62 -3.00 -11.00 -1.10
C VAL A 62 -1.87 -12.00 -1.28
N GLY A 63 -2.10 -12.98 -2.15
CA GLY A 63 -1.08 -13.95 -2.57
C GLY A 63 -0.56 -13.61 -3.95
N PHE A 64 0.76 -13.68 -4.13
CA PHE A 64 1.39 -13.62 -5.45
C PHE A 64 1.77 -15.02 -5.90
N SER A 65 1.56 -15.31 -7.19
CA SER A 65 1.88 -16.60 -7.80
C SER A 65 3.35 -16.72 -8.22
N SER A 66 4.08 -15.60 -8.30
CA SER A 66 5.49 -15.51 -8.66
C SER A 66 6.23 -14.69 -7.59
N PRO A 67 7.48 -15.04 -7.24
CA PRO A 67 8.29 -14.26 -6.32
C PRO A 67 8.74 -12.91 -6.91
N LYS A 68 8.69 -12.74 -8.24
CA LYS A 68 9.08 -11.50 -8.93
C LYS A 68 8.09 -11.10 -10.02
N ILE A 69 7.97 -9.78 -10.23
CA ILE A 69 7.33 -9.14 -11.39
C ILE A 69 8.43 -8.38 -12.15
N GLY A 70 8.90 -8.94 -13.26
CA GLY A 70 10.11 -8.42 -13.92
C GLY A 70 11.32 -8.58 -12.99
N THR A 71 11.93 -7.47 -12.60
CA THR A 71 13.04 -7.45 -11.63
C THR A 71 12.59 -7.27 -10.18
N PHE A 72 11.35 -6.81 -9.98
CA PHE A 72 10.81 -6.38 -8.69
C PHE A 72 10.32 -7.57 -7.85
N ASP A 73 10.74 -7.63 -6.58
CA ASP A 73 10.31 -8.67 -5.65
C ASP A 73 8.87 -8.43 -5.17
N THR A 74 8.00 -9.42 -5.36
CA THR A 74 6.57 -9.27 -5.04
C THR A 74 6.29 -9.09 -3.57
N GLU A 75 7.19 -9.55 -2.70
CA GLU A 75 7.07 -9.34 -1.24
C GLU A 75 7.09 -7.86 -0.87
N LEU A 76 7.82 -7.04 -1.63
CA LEU A 76 7.97 -5.61 -1.37
C LEU A 76 6.65 -4.84 -1.55
N VAL A 77 5.65 -5.40 -2.26
CA VAL A 77 4.32 -4.78 -2.33
C VAL A 77 3.70 -4.70 -0.94
N ARG A 78 3.84 -5.75 -0.11
CA ARG A 78 3.32 -5.74 1.26
C ARG A 78 4.08 -4.73 2.13
N GLU A 79 5.41 -4.72 2.01
CA GLU A 79 6.26 -3.79 2.76
C GLU A 79 5.91 -2.33 2.44
N PHE A 80 5.66 -1.99 1.17
CA PHE A 80 5.19 -0.66 0.76
C PHE A 80 3.91 -0.20 1.49
N PHE A 81 2.94 -1.10 1.68
CA PHE A 81 1.69 -0.77 2.39
C PHE A 81 1.82 -0.81 3.92
N GLN A 82 2.83 -1.50 4.43
CA GLN A 82 3.08 -1.66 5.86
C GLN A 82 3.89 -0.50 6.45
N ALA A 83 4.69 0.16 5.61
CA ALA A 83 5.59 1.25 5.94
C ALA A 83 4.88 2.54 6.43
#